data_AF-A0A6M0C405-F1
#
_entry.id   AF-A0A6M0C405-F1
#
_cell.length_a   1.000
_cell.length_b   1.000
_cell.length_c   1.000
_cell.angle_alpha   90.00
_cell.angle_beta   90.00
_cell.angle_gamma   90.00
#
_symmetry.space_group_name_H-M   'P 1'
#
loop_
_entity.id
_entity.type
_entity.pdbx_description
1 polymer ?
#
loop_
_entity_poly.entity_id
_entity_poly.type
_entity_poly.pdbx_seq_one_letter_code
_entity_poly.pdbx_strand_id
1 'polypeptide(L)'
;MISQLQYRKNSVYPANYQNLIALLLLGFVLLWNLNSISPKIFPIPKIVRTTNLILRLDQRWGMFAPYPSREDGWYVIPGKLKNGKKIDLFKNGQPVIWDKPLLVSSTYPNLRWLH
;
A
#
# COMPACT_ATOMS: atom_id res chain seq x y z
N MET A 1 9.67 -41.69 1.20
CA MET A 1 8.82 -42.20 0.10
C MET A 1 8.50 -41.02 -0.81
N ILE A 2 9.14 -40.94 -1.98
CA ILE A 2 9.04 -39.78 -2.88
C ILE A 2 7.82 -40.00 -3.78
N SER A 3 6.79 -39.17 -3.63
CA SER A 3 5.61 -39.18 -4.49
C SER A 3 6.01 -38.78 -5.92
N GLN A 4 5.87 -39.70 -6.88
CA GLN A 4 6.05 -39.37 -8.30
C GLN A 4 4.76 -38.74 -8.81
N LEU A 5 4.82 -37.45 -9.17
CA LEU A 5 3.73 -36.75 -9.82
C LEU A 5 3.46 -37.39 -11.19
N GLN A 6 2.33 -38.09 -11.33
CA GLN A 6 1.91 -38.64 -12.61
C GLN A 6 1.46 -37.51 -13.54
N TYR A 7 2.08 -37.41 -14.71
CA TYR A 7 1.70 -36.44 -15.73
C TYR A 7 0.30 -36.77 -16.27
N ARG A 8 -0.69 -35.93 -15.93
CA ARG A 8 -2.03 -36.00 -16.49
C ARG A 8 -2.07 -35.14 -17.76
N LYS A 9 -2.13 -35.79 -18.92
CA LYS A 9 -2.30 -35.09 -20.21
C LYS A 9 -3.66 -34.40 -20.21
N ASN A 10 -3.68 -33.09 -20.00
CA ASN A 10 -4.89 -32.28 -20.15
C ASN A 10 -5.16 -32.11 -21.65
N SER A 11 -6.25 -32.69 -22.14
CA SER A 11 -6.78 -32.40 -23.47
C SER A 11 -7.35 -30.99 -23.46
N VAL A 12 -6.55 -30.01 -23.85
CA VAL A 12 -7.00 -28.63 -24.04
C VAL A 12 -7.82 -28.60 -25.32
N TYR A 13 -9.14 -28.68 -25.21
CA TYR A 13 -10.03 -28.43 -26.33
C TYR A 13 -9.89 -26.96 -26.74
N PRO A 14 -9.83 -26.63 -28.04
CA PRO A 14 -9.81 -25.24 -28.49
C PRO A 14 -11.17 -24.62 -28.21
N ALA A 15 -11.35 -24.13 -26.99
CA ALA A 15 -12.53 -23.40 -26.59
C ALA A 15 -12.36 -21.96 -27.09
N ASN A 16 -12.60 -21.74 -28.38
CA ASN A 16 -12.42 -20.44 -29.06
C ASN A 16 -13.10 -19.29 -28.30
N TYR A 17 -14.25 -19.56 -27.67
CA TYR A 17 -14.96 -18.59 -26.84
C TYR A 17 -14.24 -18.27 -25.52
N GLN A 18 -13.64 -19.27 -24.85
CA GLN A 18 -12.86 -19.06 -23.63
C GLN A 18 -11.62 -18.24 -23.93
N ASN A 19 -10.94 -18.55 -25.04
CA ASN A 19 -9.78 -17.79 -25.50
C ASN A 19 -10.16 -16.34 -25.83
N LEU A 20 -11.32 -16.11 -26.46
CA LEU A 20 -11.81 -14.76 -26.73
C LEU A 20 -12.10 -14.00 -25.43
N ILE A 21 -12.78 -14.62 -24.46
CA ILE A 21 -13.04 -14.00 -23.15
C ILE A 21 -11.72 -13.67 -22.45
N ALA A 22 -10.76 -14.60 -22.43
CA ALA A 22 -9.45 -14.39 -21.84
C ALA A 22 -8.71 -13.23 -22.53
N LEU A 23 -8.75 -13.16 -23.87
CA LEU A 23 -8.14 -12.07 -24.64
C LEU A 23 -8.77 -10.72 -24.28
N LEU A 24 -10.10 -10.66 -24.14
CA LEU A 24 -10.81 -9.44 -23.75
C LEU A 24 -10.45 -9.00 -22.32
N LEU A 25 -10.36 -9.95 -21.38
CA LEU A 25 -9.95 -9.67 -20.01
C LEU A 25 -8.49 -9.17 -19.93
N LEU A 26 -7.58 -9.80 -20.68
CA LEU A 26 -6.19 -9.37 -20.75
C LEU A 26 -6.07 -7.99 -21.40
N GLY A 27 -6.82 -7.74 -22.47
CA GLY A 27 -6.90 -6.42 -23.11
C GLY A 27 -7.43 -5.36 -22.15
N PHE A 28 -8.45 -5.68 -21.37
CA PHE A 28 -8.98 -4.80 -20.32
C PHE A 28 -7.92 -4.46 -19.26
N VAL A 29 -7.23 -5.48 -18.73
CA VAL A 29 -6.14 -5.28 -17.75
C VAL A 29 -5.03 -4.40 -18.34
N LEU A 30 -4.65 -4.64 -19.59
CA LEU A 30 -3.62 -3.85 -20.28
C LEU A 30 -4.05 -2.39 -20.44
N LEU A 31 -5.28 -2.13 -20.91
CA LEU A 31 -5.82 -0.77 -21.03
C LEU A 31 -5.93 -0.07 -19.66
N TRP A 32 -6.30 -0.80 -18.60
CA TRP A 32 -6.35 -0.26 -17.24
C TRP A 32 -4.96 0.16 -16.72
N ASN A 33 -3.94 -0.64 -17.01
CA ASN A 33 -2.55 -0.32 -16.67
C ASN A 33 -2.03 0.88 -17.47
N LEU A 34 -2.29 0.93 -18.78
CA LEU A 34 -1.91 2.06 -19.63
C LEU A 34 -2.57 3.37 -19.21
N ASN A 35 -3.87 3.33 -18.86
CA ASN A 35 -4.59 4.47 -18.29
C ASN A 35 -3.96 4.94 -16.98
N SER A 36 -3.50 4.01 -16.12
CA SER A 36 -2.87 4.35 -14.84
C SER A 36 -1.53 5.10 -15.01
N ILE A 37 -0.81 4.87 -16.12
CA ILE A 37 0.43 5.58 -16.45
C ILE A 37 0.13 6.92 -17.14
N SER A 38 -0.76 6.93 -18.14
CA SER A 38 -1.11 8.13 -18.91
C SER A 38 -2.61 8.21 -19.20
N PRO A 39 -3.40 8.79 -18.28
CA PRO A 39 -4.86 8.87 -18.42
C PRO A 39 -5.31 9.71 -19.62
N LYS A 40 -4.49 10.66 -20.06
CA LYS A 40 -4.79 11.54 -21.21
C LYS A 40 -4.63 10.82 -22.55
N ILE A 41 -3.64 9.93 -22.65
CA ILE A 41 -3.37 9.16 -23.88
C ILE A 41 -4.33 7.97 -23.99
N PHE A 42 -4.65 7.34 -22.85
CA PHE A 42 -5.53 6.18 -22.80
C PHE A 42 -6.78 6.47 -21.96
N PRO A 43 -7.73 7.31 -22.45
CA PRO A 43 -8.93 7.63 -21.69
C PRO A 43 -9.85 6.41 -21.55
N ILE A 44 -10.35 6.19 -20.34
CA ILE A 44 -11.35 5.15 -20.06
C ILE A 44 -12.73 5.79 -19.91
N PRO A 45 -13.77 5.29 -20.60
CA PRO A 45 -15.14 5.80 -20.45
C PRO A 45 -15.62 5.74 -19.00
N LYS A 46 -16.43 6.73 -18.59
CA LYS A 46 -16.94 6.84 -17.21
C LYS A 46 -17.65 5.56 -16.75
N ILE A 47 -18.44 4.93 -17.62
CA ILE A 47 -19.16 3.68 -17.29
C ILE A 47 -18.22 2.52 -16.96
N VAL A 48 -17.12 2.37 -17.71
CA VAL A 48 -16.09 1.35 -17.46
C VAL A 48 -15.35 1.65 -16.16
N ARG A 49 -15.05 2.92 -15.89
CA ARG A 49 -14.45 3.32 -14.62
C ARG A 49 -15.35 3.03 -13.42
N THR A 50 -16.63 3.40 -13.50
CA THR A 50 -17.59 3.17 -12.40
C THR A 50 -17.78 1.69 -12.13
N THR A 51 -17.94 0.87 -13.17
CA THR A 51 -18.05 -0.59 -13.01
C THR A 51 -16.79 -1.20 -12.40
N ASN A 52 -15.60 -0.75 -12.81
CA ASN A 52 -14.34 -1.20 -12.22
C ASN A 52 -14.24 -0.87 -10.71
N LEU A 53 -14.69 0.32 -10.32
CA LEU A 53 -14.73 0.76 -8.91
C LEU A 53 -15.74 -0.04 -8.07
N ILE A 54 -16.93 -0.32 -8.62
CA ILE A 54 -17.95 -1.14 -7.94
C ILE A 54 -17.41 -2.56 -7.70
N LEU A 55 -16.74 -3.13 -8.70
CA LEU A 55 -16.18 -4.48 -8.62
C LEU A 55 -14.83 -4.54 -7.88
N ARG A 56 -14.28 -3.40 -7.43
CA ARG A 56 -12.96 -3.30 -6.77
C ARG A 56 -11.81 -3.90 -7.59
N LEU A 57 -11.93 -3.81 -8.91
CA LEU A 57 -10.91 -4.24 -9.88
C LEU A 57 -9.88 -3.14 -10.14
N ASP A 58 -9.99 -1.99 -9.46
CA ASP A 58 -9.08 -0.85 -9.53
C ASP A 58 -7.82 -1.01 -8.65
N GLN A 59 -7.45 -2.25 -8.34
CA GLN A 59 -6.32 -2.57 -7.45
C GLN A 59 -5.02 -1.93 -7.94
N ARG A 60 -4.27 -1.34 -7.02
CA ARG A 60 -2.98 -0.69 -7.28
C ARG A 60 -1.91 -1.28 -6.39
N TRP A 61 -0.72 -1.44 -6.96
CA TRP A 61 0.44 -2.00 -6.29
C TRP A 61 1.44 -0.87 -6.09
N GLY A 62 1.37 -0.22 -4.93
CA GLY A 62 2.19 0.95 -4.63
C GLY A 62 2.11 1.27 -3.16
N MET A 63 2.80 0.49 -2.33
CA MET A 63 2.79 0.72 -0.89
C MET A 63 3.64 1.95 -0.53
N PHE A 64 4.76 2.16 -1.24
CA PHE A 64 5.72 3.24 -0.95
C PHE A 64 6.39 3.82 -2.21
N ALA A 65 5.87 3.50 -3.39
CA ALA A 65 6.44 3.95 -4.67
C ALA A 65 5.58 5.07 -5.29
N PRO A 66 6.18 5.93 -6.13
CA PRO A 66 7.62 6.08 -6.38
C PRO A 66 8.34 6.94 -5.33
N TYR A 67 7.60 7.78 -4.60
CA TYR A 67 8.15 8.73 -3.63
C TYR A 67 7.65 8.36 -2.23
N PRO A 68 8.36 7.49 -1.50
CA PRO A 68 8.06 7.27 -0.09
C PRO A 68 8.20 8.59 0.66
N SER A 69 7.39 8.77 1.70
CA SER A 69 7.60 9.90 2.62
C SER A 69 9.02 9.86 3.16
N ARG A 70 9.72 11.00 3.09
CA ARG A 70 11.04 11.19 3.70
C ARG A 70 10.93 11.96 5.02
N GLU A 71 9.71 12.31 5.41
CA GLU A 71 9.45 13.05 6.64
C GLU A 71 9.38 12.05 7.80
N ASP A 72 10.28 12.23 8.76
CA ASP A 72 10.20 11.58 10.07
C ASP A 72 9.66 12.58 11.09
N GLY A 73 8.90 12.09 12.07
CA GLY A 73 8.48 12.86 13.23
C GLY A 73 8.71 12.09 14.53
N TRP A 74 8.88 12.82 15.63
CA TRP A 74 8.84 12.25 16.98
C TRP A 74 7.97 13.13 17.87
N TYR A 75 7.31 12.51 18.86
CA TYR A 75 6.50 13.27 19.81
C TYR A 75 7.35 13.85 20.93
N VAL A 76 7.06 15.11 21.26
CA VAL A 76 7.50 15.80 22.47
C VAL A 76 6.24 16.39 23.09
N ILE A 77 5.86 15.92 24.28
CA ILE A 77 4.60 16.35 24.93
C ILE A 77 4.94 17.09 26.24
N PRO A 78 5.20 18.40 26.19
CA PRO A 78 5.62 19.15 27.36
C PRO A 78 4.46 19.36 28.36
N GLY A 79 4.60 18.82 29.56
CA GLY A 79 3.77 19.11 30.72
C GLY A 79 4.48 20.08 31.68
N LYS A 80 3.72 21.00 32.28
CA LYS A 80 4.23 21.91 33.34
C LYS A 80 3.71 21.46 34.70
N LEU A 81 4.61 21.10 35.61
CA LEU A 81 4.28 20.75 36.98
C LEU A 81 3.94 22.01 37.80
N LYS A 82 3.25 21.83 38.94
CA LYS A 82 2.88 22.93 39.86
C LYS A 82 4.10 23.74 40.34
N ASN A 83 5.26 23.08 40.46
CA ASN A 83 6.54 23.71 40.82
C ASN A 83 7.23 24.43 39.65
N GLY A 84 6.60 24.56 38.48
CA GLY A 84 7.14 25.24 37.30
C GLY A 84 8.06 24.40 36.42
N LYS A 85 8.46 23.19 36.85
CA LYS A 85 9.32 22.29 36.05
C LYS A 85 8.57 21.79 34.81
N LYS A 86 9.24 21.79 33.65
CA LYS A 86 8.75 21.16 32.41
C LYS A 86 9.24 19.72 32.33
N ILE A 87 8.33 18.81 32.02
CA ILE A 87 8.60 17.38 31.83
C ILE A 87 7.95 16.91 30.53
N ASP A 88 8.50 15.88 29.91
CA ASP A 88 7.90 15.22 28.75
C ASP A 88 6.97 14.10 29.23
N LEU A 89 5.67 14.28 29.02
CA LEU A 89 4.65 13.33 29.41
C LEU A 89 4.73 12.02 28.61
N PHE A 90 5.26 12.08 27.39
CA PHE A 90 5.42 10.89 26.54
C PHE A 90 6.60 10.02 26.98
N LYS A 91 7.63 10.65 27.59
CA LYS A 91 8.83 9.97 28.10
C LYS A 91 8.79 9.80 29.62
N ASN A 92 7.66 9.40 30.19
CA ASN A 92 7.52 9.11 31.62
C ASN A 92 8.03 10.23 32.56
N GLY A 93 7.87 11.50 32.17
CA GLY A 93 8.26 12.65 32.98
C GLY A 93 9.75 13.01 32.94
N GLN A 94 10.50 12.47 31.99
CA GLN A 94 11.88 12.91 31.71
C GLN A 94 11.94 14.40 31.31
N PRO A 95 13.11 15.05 31.36
CA PRO A 95 13.27 16.41 30.85
C PRO A 95 12.84 16.53 29.37
N VAL A 96 12.25 17.67 29.00
CA VAL A 96 11.85 17.96 27.62
C VAL A 96 13.11 18.17 26.76
N ILE A 97 13.27 17.34 25.74
CA ILE A 97 14.37 17.42 24.76
C ILE A 97 13.76 17.55 23.37
N TRP A 98 14.11 18.62 22.66
CA TRP A 98 13.60 18.92 21.32
C TRP A 98 14.46 18.35 20.20
N ASP A 99 15.68 17.90 20.50
CA ASP A 99 16.58 17.35 19.50
C ASP A 99 16.07 16.00 18.94
N LYS A 100 16.38 15.75 17.66
CA LYS A 100 16.02 14.48 17.00
C LYS A 100 16.72 13.33 17.73
N PRO A 101 15.98 12.31 18.20
CA PRO A 101 16.60 11.13 18.78
C PRO A 101 17.39 10.36 17.73
N LEU A 102 18.50 9.72 18.13
CA LEU A 102 19.34 8.89 17.26
C LEU A 102 18.54 7.76 16.59
N LEU A 103 17.54 7.23 17.30
CA LEU A 103 16.63 6.20 16.79
C LEU A 103 15.18 6.55 17.11
N VAL A 104 14.47 7.17 16.15
CA VAL A 104 13.06 7.57 16.30
C VAL A 104 12.15 6.37 16.57
N SER A 105 12.39 5.22 15.95
CA SER A 105 11.56 4.03 16.16
C SER A 105 11.55 3.54 17.61
N SER A 106 12.65 3.75 18.36
CA SER A 106 12.72 3.39 19.78
C SER A 106 11.92 4.31 20.71
N THR A 107 11.48 5.48 20.23
CA THR A 107 10.63 6.36 21.06
C THR A 107 9.19 5.86 21.15
N TYR A 108 8.84 4.86 20.34
CA TYR A 108 7.50 4.32 20.24
C TYR A 108 7.41 2.90 20.83
N PRO A 109 6.35 2.57 21.58
CA PRO A 109 6.18 1.21 22.10
C PRO A 109 6.00 0.15 20.99
N ASN A 110 5.39 0.53 19.86
CA ASN A 110 5.18 -0.34 18.71
C ASN A 110 4.92 0.46 17.42
N LEU A 111 4.91 -0.24 16.29
CA LEU A 111 4.75 0.31 14.95
C LEU A 111 3.41 1.04 14.70
N ARG A 112 2.37 0.81 15.52
CA ARG A 112 1.06 1.47 15.33
C ARG A 112 1.06 2.95 15.71
N TRP A 113 2.09 3.40 16.43
CA TRP A 113 2.26 4.81 16.80
C TRP A 113 3.04 5.62 15.75
N LEU A 114 3.59 4.95 14.74
CA LEU A 114 4.40 5.51 13.67
C LEU A 114 3.58 5.87 12.42
N HIS A 115 2.26 5.61 12.46
CA HIS A 115 1.29 5.82 11.38
C HIS A 115 0.30 6.94 11.68
#